data_AF-A0AAN7WQU5-F1
#
_entry.id   AF-A0AAN7WQU5-F1
#
_cell.length_a   1.000
_cell.length_b   1.000
_cell.length_c   1.000
_cell.angle_alpha   90.00
_cell.angle_beta   90.00
_cell.angle_gamma   90.00
#
_symmetry.space_group_name_H-M   'P 1'
#
loop_
_entity.id
_entity.type
_entity.pdbx_description
1 polymer ?
#
loop_
_entity_poly.entity_id
_entity_poly.type
_entity_poly.pdbx_seq_one_letter_code
_entity_poly.pdbx_strand_id
1 'polypeptide(L)'
;MYGSMGVWEYGSMGVWEYGSMGVWEYGSMGVWEYGSMGVWEYGSMGVWEYGSMGVWVYGCMGVWVYGCMGVWVYGCMGVWVYGCMGVWVYGCMGVWVYGCMGVWVYGCMGVWVYGCMGVWVYGCMGVWVYGCMGVWVYGCMGVWVYGCMGVWVYGCMGVWVYGCMGVWVYGCMGVWVYGCMGVWVYGCMGVWVYGCMGVWVYGCMGVWVYGCMGVWVYGCMGVWVYGCMGVWVYGCMGVWVYGCMGVWVYGCMGVWVYGCMG
;
A
#
# COMPACT_ATOMS: atom_id res chain seq x y z
N MET A 1 19.37 3.14 39.05
CA MET A 1 19.72 2.10 38.06
C MET A 1 19.03 0.83 38.52
N TYR A 2 17.79 0.62 38.08
CA TYR A 2 17.16 -0.69 38.11
C TYR A 2 17.28 -1.17 36.67
N GLY A 3 18.33 -1.94 36.39
CA GLY A 3 18.47 -2.59 35.09
C GLY A 3 18.85 -4.03 35.32
N SER A 4 18.00 -4.93 34.83
CA SER A 4 18.26 -6.37 34.79
C SER A 4 19.14 -6.67 33.58
N MET A 5 20.17 -7.49 33.78
CA MET A 5 21.14 -7.83 32.72
C MET A 5 20.66 -8.99 31.82
N GLY A 6 19.38 -9.36 31.93
CA GLY A 6 18.77 -10.49 31.25
C GLY A 6 17.67 -11.11 32.11
N VAL A 7 16.43 -11.14 31.62
CA VAL A 7 15.30 -11.78 32.29
C VAL A 7 14.76 -12.91 31.42
N TRP A 8 14.51 -14.05 32.06
CA TRP A 8 14.00 -15.27 31.43
C TRP A 8 12.79 -15.74 32.21
N GLU A 9 11.61 -15.68 31.59
CA GLU A 9 10.38 -16.15 32.20
C GLU A 9 9.70 -17.25 31.38
N TYR A 10 9.10 -18.20 32.11
CA TYR A 10 8.32 -19.29 31.55
C TYR A 10 6.97 -19.36 32.25
N GLY A 11 5.87 -19.20 31.51
CA GLY A 11 4.52 -19.42 32.03
C GLY A 11 4.05 -18.36 33.03
N SER A 12 4.17 -17.08 32.68
CA SER A 12 3.81 -15.94 33.54
C SER A 12 2.39 -15.42 33.24
N MET A 13 1.65 -15.03 34.29
CA MET A 13 0.32 -14.45 34.13
C MET A 13 0.36 -12.93 33.84
N GLY A 14 1.50 -12.29 34.11
CA GLY A 14 1.74 -10.89 33.80
C GLY A 14 3.15 -10.47 34.19
N VAL A 15 3.93 -9.92 33.25
CA VAL A 15 5.31 -9.47 33.49
C VAL A 15 5.41 -7.97 33.27
N TRP A 16 6.16 -7.31 34.15
CA TRP A 16 6.36 -5.87 34.15
C TRP A 16 7.85 -5.57 34.31
N GLU A 17 8.48 -5.13 33.22
CA GLU A 17 9.92 -4.83 33.19
C GLU A 17 10.16 -3.33 32.99
N TYR A 18 11.17 -2.81 33.69
CA TYR A 18 11.69 -1.47 33.50
C TYR A 18 13.21 -1.54 33.31
N GLY A 19 13.71 -1.08 32.16
CA GLY A 19 15.15 -0.87 31.94
C GLY A 19 15.97 -2.15 31.75
N SER A 20 15.56 -3.07 30.89
CA SER A 20 16.22 -4.36 30.67
C SER A 20 17.19 -4.33 29.46
N MET A 21 18.32 -5.02 29.56
CA MET A 21 19.22 -5.17 28.40
C MET A 21 18.71 -6.25 27.43
N GLY A 22 17.95 -7.22 27.91
CA GLY A 22 17.25 -8.19 27.08
C GLY A 22 16.25 -9.03 27.87
N VAL A 23 15.07 -9.26 27.30
CA VAL A 23 14.00 -10.05 27.90
C VAL A 23 13.60 -11.18 26.96
N TRP A 24 13.45 -12.38 27.53
CA TRP A 24 13.03 -13.58 26.83
C TRP A 24 11.87 -14.20 27.58
N GLU A 25 10.70 -14.25 26.95
CA GLU A 25 9.54 -14.91 27.55
C GLU A 25 8.93 -15.99 26.65
N TYR A 26 8.46 -17.03 27.34
CA TYR A 26 7.71 -18.12 26.76
C TYR A 26 6.39 -18.31 27.51
N GLY A 27 5.27 -18.16 26.80
CA GLY A 27 3.95 -18.54 27.30
C GLY A 27 3.37 -17.57 28.34
N SER A 28 3.33 -16.27 28.03
CA SER A 28 2.85 -15.22 28.92
C SER A 28 1.43 -14.74 28.56
N MET A 29 0.60 -14.44 29.58
CA MET A 29 -0.74 -13.88 29.32
C MET A 29 -0.69 -12.37 29.04
N GLY A 30 0.34 -11.66 29.49
CA GLY A 30 0.52 -10.24 29.20
C GLY A 30 1.91 -9.74 29.59
N VAL A 31 2.59 -9.05 28.68
CA VAL A 31 3.93 -8.49 28.89
C VAL A 31 3.88 -6.98 28.72
N TRP A 32 4.46 -6.27 29.68
CA TRP A 32 4.59 -4.82 29.67
C TRP A 32 6.02 -4.42 29.92
N GLU A 33 6.66 -3.80 28.92
CA GLU A 33 8.03 -3.33 29.07
C GLU A 33 8.20 -1.86 28.76
N TYR A 34 9.08 -1.24 29.55
CA TYR A 34 9.52 0.14 29.37
C TYR A 34 11.04 0.19 29.31
N GLY A 35 11.58 0.59 28.15
CA GLY A 35 13.00 0.88 27.98
C GLY A 35 13.87 -0.37 27.90
N SER A 36 13.74 -1.16 26.84
CA SER A 36 14.48 -2.41 26.64
C SER A 36 15.41 -2.35 25.43
N MET A 37 16.58 -3.01 25.50
CA MET A 37 17.48 -3.09 24.35
C MET A 37 17.03 -4.16 23.33
N GLY A 38 16.38 -5.24 23.78
CA GLY A 38 15.85 -6.28 22.91
C GLY A 38 14.85 -7.18 23.60
N VAL A 39 13.71 -7.43 22.96
CA VAL A 39 12.62 -8.25 23.53
C VAL A 39 12.32 -9.41 22.59
N TRP A 40 12.21 -10.61 23.16
CA TRP A 40 11.92 -11.85 22.45
C TRP A 40 10.76 -12.60 23.11
N GLU A 41 9.63 -12.62 22.41
CA GLU A 41 8.37 -13.17 22.92
C GLU A 41 7.91 -14.36 22.09
N TYR A 42 7.58 -15.46 22.77
CA TYR A 42 6.98 -16.65 22.16
C TYR A 42 5.68 -17.04 22.87
N GLY A 43 4.57 -17.00 22.14
CA GLY A 43 3.29 -17.56 22.58
C GLY A 43 2.61 -16.72 23.65
N SER A 44 2.28 -15.47 23.34
CA SER A 44 1.69 -14.51 24.30
C SER A 44 0.28 -14.05 23.92
N MET A 45 -0.55 -13.72 24.92
CA MET A 45 -1.88 -13.16 24.65
C MET A 45 -1.82 -11.64 24.37
N GLY A 46 -0.86 -10.92 24.96
CA GLY A 46 -0.68 -9.50 24.68
C GLY A 46 0.72 -9.00 25.02
N VAL A 47 1.29 -8.17 24.14
CA VAL A 47 2.61 -7.55 24.34
C VAL A 47 2.48 -6.04 24.20
N TRP A 48 3.00 -5.31 25.19
CA TRP A 48 3.01 -3.85 25.23
C TRP A 48 4.43 -3.33 25.47
N GLU A 49 4.97 -2.67 24.46
CA GLU A 49 6.36 -2.21 24.43
C GLU A 49 6.44 -0.70 24.30
N TYR A 50 7.26 -0.07 25.13
CA TYR A 50 7.56 1.35 25.05
C TYR A 50 9.07 1.62 25.07
N GLY A 51 9.60 2.13 23.95
CA GLY A 51 10.98 2.60 23.85
C GLY A 51 12.00 1.47 23.81
N SER A 52 12.09 0.76 22.68
CA SER A 52 13.00 -0.38 22.51
C SER A 52 13.89 -0.29 21.26
N MET A 53 15.06 -0.91 21.26
CA MET A 53 15.82 -1.02 19.99
C MET A 53 15.24 -2.11 19.08
N GLY A 54 14.85 -3.27 19.63
CA GLY A 54 14.32 -4.36 18.81
C GLY A 54 13.27 -5.18 19.54
N VAL A 55 12.16 -5.47 18.85
CA VAL A 55 11.09 -6.34 19.35
C VAL A 55 10.89 -7.49 18.39
N TRP A 56 10.90 -8.72 18.91
CA TRP A 56 10.63 -9.94 18.18
C TRP A 56 9.47 -10.70 18.85
N VAL A 57 8.36 -10.85 18.13
CA VAL A 57 7.18 -11.55 18.64
C VAL A 57 6.80 -12.70 17.73
N TYR A 58 6.61 -13.87 18.32
CA TYR A 58 6.16 -15.08 17.65
C TYR A 58 4.87 -15.60 18.29
N GLY A 59 3.79 -15.66 17.51
CA GLY A 59 2.54 -16.29 17.93
C GLY A 59 1.84 -15.52 19.04
N CYS A 60 1.08 -14.48 18.70
CA CYS A 60 0.38 -13.66 19.69
C CYS A 60 -1.03 -13.22 19.27
N MET A 61 -1.88 -12.94 20.26
CA MET A 61 -3.18 -12.31 19.96
C MET A 61 -3.02 -10.81 19.63
N GLY A 62 -2.22 -10.06 20.39
CA GLY A 62 -2.03 -8.63 20.14
C GLY A 62 -0.64 -8.11 20.48
N VAL A 63 -0.09 -7.23 19.63
CA VAL A 63 1.16 -6.51 19.87
C VAL A 63 0.93 -5.01 19.77
N TRP A 64 1.42 -4.27 20.75
CA TRP A 64 1.45 -2.82 20.77
C TRP A 64 2.88 -2.34 21.01
N VAL A 65 3.45 -1.64 20.03
CA VAL A 65 4.82 -1.11 20.13
C VAL A 65 4.80 0.40 19.93
N TYR A 66 5.42 1.12 20.87
CA TYR A 66 5.62 2.56 20.81
C TYR A 66 7.11 2.88 20.81
N GLY A 67 7.59 3.53 19.76
CA GLY A 67 8.96 4.04 19.68
C GLY A 67 10.00 2.93 19.63
N CYS A 68 10.38 2.50 18.43
CA CYS A 68 11.40 1.46 18.27
C CYS A 68 12.28 1.61 17.03
N MET A 69 13.47 1.00 17.03
CA MET A 69 14.26 0.91 15.80
C MET A 69 13.73 -0.22 14.89
N GLY A 70 13.38 -1.38 15.42
CA GLY A 70 12.88 -2.50 14.63
C GLY A 70 11.82 -3.35 15.33
N VAL A 71 10.78 -3.74 14.58
CA VAL A 71 9.78 -4.72 15.03
C VAL A 71 9.71 -5.86 14.03
N TRP A 72 9.74 -7.09 14.54
CA TRP A 72 9.53 -8.32 13.79
C TRP A 72 8.40 -9.11 14.44
N VAL A 73 7.30 -9.30 13.71
CA VAL A 73 6.15 -10.06 14.18
C VAL A 73 5.86 -11.23 13.24
N TYR A 74 5.74 -12.42 13.81
CA TYR A 74 5.39 -13.65 13.10
C TYR A 74 4.13 -14.26 13.71
N GLY A 75 3.04 -14.31 12.94
CA GLY A 75 1.81 -14.99 13.35
C GLY A 75 1.07 -14.24 14.45
N CYS A 76 0.19 -13.32 14.09
CA CYS A 76 -0.55 -12.52 15.07
C CYS A 76 -1.96 -12.12 14.62
N MET A 77 -2.89 -11.96 15.57
CA MET A 77 -4.22 -11.44 15.21
C MET A 77 -4.17 -9.93 14.96
N GLY A 78 -3.50 -9.15 15.82
CA GLY A 78 -3.38 -7.70 15.65
C GLY A 78 -2.00 -7.15 16.01
N VAL A 79 -1.52 -6.20 15.21
CA VAL A 79 -0.27 -5.46 15.46
C VAL A 79 -0.54 -3.96 15.34
N TRP A 80 -0.12 -3.20 16.35
CA TRP A 80 -0.16 -1.75 16.38
C TRP A 80 1.24 -1.22 16.64
N VAL A 81 1.79 -0.47 15.69
CA VAL A 81 3.12 0.14 15.81
C VAL A 81 3.01 1.65 15.64
N TYR A 82 3.55 2.38 16.60
CA TYR A 82 3.63 3.84 16.61
C TYR A 82 5.08 4.28 16.67
N GLY A 83 5.57 4.93 15.61
CA GLY A 83 6.91 5.50 15.57
C GLY A 83 8.00 4.43 15.51
N CYS A 84 8.44 4.08 14.30
CA CYS A 84 9.50 3.08 14.13
C CYS A 84 10.39 3.31 12.91
N MET A 85 11.63 2.83 12.95
CA MET A 85 12.46 2.84 11.73
C MET A 85 12.05 1.71 10.79
N GLY A 86 11.82 0.50 11.29
CA GLY A 86 11.38 -0.64 10.46
C GLY A 86 10.37 -1.55 11.13
N VAL A 87 9.36 -1.98 10.35
CA VAL A 87 8.39 -3.01 10.76
C VAL A 87 8.40 -4.14 9.74
N TRP A 88 8.52 -5.37 10.22
CA TRP A 88 8.39 -6.60 9.45
C TRP A 88 7.29 -7.46 10.06
N VAL A 89 6.23 -7.72 9.30
CA VAL A 89 5.11 -8.56 9.75
C VAL A 89 4.90 -9.70 8.77
N TYR A 90 4.87 -10.92 9.31
CA TYR A 90 4.62 -12.16 8.58
C TYR A 90 3.39 -12.85 9.14
N GLY A 91 2.33 -12.96 8.34
CA GLY A 91 1.11 -13.70 8.70
C GLY A 91 0.32 -13.02 9.81
N CYS A 92 -0.64 -12.17 9.43
CA CYS A 92 -1.46 -11.46 10.42
C CYS A 92 -2.89 -11.19 9.96
N MET A 93 -3.84 -11.05 10.88
CA MET A 93 -5.17 -10.57 10.49
C MET A 93 -5.18 -9.06 10.26
N GLY A 94 -4.61 -8.26 11.17
CA GLY A 94 -4.56 -6.80 11.03
C GLY A 94 -3.23 -6.18 11.44
N VAL A 95 -2.75 -5.24 10.64
CA VAL A 95 -1.58 -4.40 10.95
C VAL A 95 -1.94 -2.93 10.85
N TRP A 96 -1.59 -2.18 11.88
CA TRP A 96 -1.73 -0.73 11.93
C TRP A 96 -0.36 -0.11 12.24
N VAL A 97 0.15 0.70 11.32
CA VAL A 97 1.43 1.40 11.49
C VAL A 97 1.22 2.89 11.34
N TYR A 98 1.68 3.64 12.35
CA TYR A 98 1.67 5.10 12.38
C TYR A 98 3.09 5.63 12.47
N GLY A 99 3.55 6.35 11.44
CA GLY A 99 4.86 7.00 11.43
C GLY A 99 6.01 6.00 11.37
N CYS A 100 6.51 5.73 10.17
CA CYS A 100 7.61 4.77 9.99
C CYS A 100 8.51 5.07 8.78
N MET A 101 9.78 4.67 8.83
CA MET A 101 10.61 4.75 7.61
C MET A 101 10.25 3.63 6.64
N GLY A 102 10.16 2.38 7.10
CA GLY A 102 9.84 1.24 6.25
C GLY A 102 8.88 0.25 6.90
N VAL A 103 7.92 -0.23 6.10
CA VAL A 103 6.97 -1.30 6.50
C VAL A 103 7.01 -2.41 5.46
N TRP A 104 7.18 -3.63 5.93
CA TRP A 104 7.15 -4.85 5.14
C TRP A 104 6.11 -5.80 5.71
N VAL A 105 5.08 -6.10 4.92
CA VAL A 105 4.02 -7.03 5.32
C VAL A 105 3.91 -8.17 4.32
N TYR A 106 3.95 -9.40 4.83
CA TYR A 106 3.79 -10.63 4.06
C TYR A 106 2.59 -11.40 4.58
N GLY A 107 1.55 -11.56 3.75
CA GLY A 107 0.38 -12.37 4.08
C GLY A 107 -0.47 -11.74 5.18
N CYS A 108 -1.49 -10.99 4.81
CA CYS A 108 -2.38 -10.35 5.78
C CYS A 108 -3.81 -10.17 5.29
N MET A 109 -4.79 -10.10 6.21
CA MET A 109 -6.14 -9.70 5.79
C MET A 109 -6.22 -8.19 5.59
N GLY A 110 -5.70 -7.38 6.52
CA GLY A 110 -5.74 -5.92 6.42
C GLY A 110 -4.46 -5.23 6.86
N VAL A 111 -4.03 -4.23 6.10
CA VAL A 111 -2.91 -3.34 6.44
C VAL A 111 -3.36 -1.89 6.36
N TRP A 112 -3.06 -1.14 7.41
CA TRP A 112 -3.29 0.30 7.51
C TRP A 112 -1.97 0.99 7.85
N VAL A 113 -1.50 1.86 6.96
CA VAL A 113 -0.28 2.64 7.17
C VAL A 113 -0.59 4.12 7.06
N TYR A 114 -0.20 4.88 8.09
CA TYR A 114 -0.32 6.33 8.15
C TYR A 114 1.07 6.95 8.27
N GLY A 115 1.51 7.69 7.26
CA GLY A 115 2.77 8.42 7.27
C GLY A 115 3.99 7.50 7.22
N CYS A 116 4.54 7.28 6.03
CA CYS A 116 5.73 6.45 5.88
C CYS A 116 6.62 6.86 4.70
N MET A 117 7.91 6.50 4.73
CA MET A 117 8.72 6.64 3.52
C MET A 117 8.41 5.51 2.52
N GLY A 118 8.39 4.26 2.97
CA GLY A 118 8.14 3.11 2.11
C GLY A 118 7.22 2.05 2.71
N VAL A 119 6.28 1.55 1.90
CA VAL A 119 5.45 0.38 2.23
C VAL A 119 5.64 -0.71 1.18
N TRP A 120 5.88 -1.93 1.62
CA TRP A 120 5.94 -3.13 0.80
C TRP A 120 4.95 -4.15 1.34
N VAL A 121 3.96 -4.51 0.52
CA VAL A 121 2.95 -5.50 0.88
C VAL A 121 2.94 -6.63 -0.14
N TYR A 122 3.06 -7.86 0.35
CA TYR A 122 3.00 -9.08 -0.44
C TYR A 122 1.84 -9.95 0.03
N GLY A 123 0.83 -10.13 -0.81
CA GLY A 123 -0.31 -11.00 -0.53
C GLY A 123 -1.21 -10.44 0.56
N CYS A 124 -2.28 -9.75 0.18
CA CYS A 124 -3.22 -9.20 1.15
C CYS A 124 -4.66 -9.10 0.64
N MET A 125 -5.65 -9.11 1.53
CA MET A 125 -7.02 -8.79 1.10
C MET A 125 -7.20 -7.29 0.92
N GLY A 126 -6.75 -6.46 1.87
CA GLY A 126 -6.86 -5.00 1.78
C GLY A 126 -5.63 -4.25 2.28
N VAL A 127 -5.24 -3.21 1.53
CA VAL A 127 -4.19 -2.26 1.92
C VAL A 127 -4.75 -0.85 1.88
N TRP A 128 -4.51 -0.10 2.95
CA TRP A 128 -4.84 1.31 3.08
C TRP A 128 -3.59 2.09 3.46
N VAL A 129 -3.16 3.01 2.60
CA VAL A 129 -2.00 3.86 2.85
C VAL A 129 -2.39 5.32 2.77
N TYR A 130 -2.05 6.07 3.80
CA TYR A 130 -2.25 7.51 3.89
C TYR A 130 -0.91 8.21 4.05
N GLY A 131 -0.50 9.00 3.06
CA GLY A 131 0.72 9.81 3.12
C GLY A 131 1.99 8.96 3.06
N CYS A 132 2.57 8.82 1.87
CA CYS A 132 3.79 8.04 1.71
C CYS A 132 4.68 8.51 0.56
N MET A 133 6.00 8.24 0.62
CA MET A 133 6.83 8.48 -0.56
C MET A 133 6.65 7.36 -1.60
N GLY A 134 6.68 6.09 -1.17
CA GLY A 134 6.53 4.96 -2.07
C GLY A 134 5.68 3.83 -1.50
N VAL A 135 4.81 3.26 -2.35
CA VAL A 135 4.01 2.07 -2.04
C VAL A 135 4.24 1.02 -3.10
N TRP A 136 4.53 -0.20 -2.66
CA TRP A 136 4.68 -1.38 -3.49
C TRP A 136 3.75 -2.48 -3.00
N VAL A 137 2.80 -2.88 -3.85
CA VAL A 137 1.85 -3.95 -3.52
C VAL A 137 1.94 -5.05 -4.58
N TYR A 138 2.13 -6.28 -4.11
CA TYR A 138 2.16 -7.48 -4.93
C TYR A 138 1.06 -8.43 -4.50
N GLY A 139 0.07 -8.64 -5.36
CA GLY A 139 -1.03 -9.58 -5.11
C GLY A 139 -1.98 -9.10 -4.02
N CYS A 140 -3.07 -8.45 -4.40
CA CYS A 140 -4.07 -7.99 -3.44
C CYS A 140 -5.50 -7.94 -3.98
N MET A 141 -6.51 -8.10 -3.13
CA MET A 141 -7.88 -7.85 -3.59
C MET A 141 -8.15 -6.34 -3.75
N GLY A 142 -7.77 -5.52 -2.77
CA GLY A 142 -7.97 -4.06 -2.82
C GLY A 142 -6.79 -3.25 -2.30
N VAL A 143 -6.45 -2.17 -3.01
CA VAL A 143 -5.48 -1.15 -2.57
C VAL A 143 -6.13 0.23 -2.59
N TRP A 144 -5.98 0.96 -1.49
CA TRP A 144 -6.38 2.35 -1.36
C TRP A 144 -5.18 3.19 -0.93
N VAL A 145 -4.79 4.14 -1.77
CA VAL A 145 -3.68 5.06 -1.49
C VAL A 145 -4.15 6.50 -1.56
N TYR A 146 -3.90 7.24 -0.49
CA TYR A 146 -4.21 8.66 -0.38
C TYR A 146 -2.91 9.44 -0.18
N GLY A 147 -2.53 10.27 -1.15
CA GLY A 147 -1.38 11.16 -1.05
C GLY A 147 -0.06 10.39 -1.09
N CYS A 148 0.55 10.27 -2.26
CA CYS A 148 1.83 9.58 -2.40
C CYS A 148 2.70 10.12 -3.54
N MET A 149 4.02 9.94 -3.46
CA MET A 149 4.86 10.26 -4.63
C MET A 149 4.75 9.15 -5.69
N GLY A 150 4.87 7.88 -5.29
CA GLY A 150 4.78 6.75 -6.23
C GLY A 150 3.99 5.56 -5.69
N VAL A 151 3.15 4.98 -6.54
CA VAL A 151 2.44 3.71 -6.27
C VAL A 151 2.78 2.70 -7.35
N TRP A 152 3.16 1.51 -6.93
CA TRP A 152 3.41 0.35 -7.78
C TRP A 152 2.53 -0.81 -7.34
N VAL A 153 1.64 -1.26 -8.21
CA VAL A 153 0.74 -2.38 -7.93
C VAL A 153 0.91 -3.46 -9.00
N TYR A 154 1.17 -4.69 -8.56
CA TYR A 154 1.30 -5.87 -9.40
C TYR A 154 0.24 -6.89 -9.01
N GLY A 155 -0.72 -7.14 -9.90
CA GLY A 155 -1.76 -8.15 -9.71
C GLY A 155 -2.76 -7.76 -8.62
N CYS A 156 -3.89 -7.19 -9.01
CA CYS A 156 -4.94 -6.82 -8.06
C CYS A 156 -6.35 -6.87 -8.62
N MET A 157 -7.38 -7.01 -7.77
CA MET A 157 -8.75 -6.84 -8.26
C MET A 157 -9.10 -5.35 -8.38
N GLY A 158 -8.78 -4.53 -7.38
CA GLY A 158 -9.07 -3.09 -7.41
C GLY A 158 -7.94 -2.22 -6.86
N VAL A 159 -7.66 -1.11 -7.55
CA VAL A 159 -6.76 -0.04 -7.08
C VAL A 159 -7.49 1.29 -7.07
N TRP A 160 -7.40 2.00 -5.96
CA TRP A 160 -7.89 3.36 -5.81
C TRP A 160 -6.76 4.27 -5.34
N VAL A 161 -6.43 5.27 -6.14
CA VAL A 161 -5.38 6.25 -5.81
C VAL A 161 -5.94 7.66 -5.87
N TYR A 162 -5.76 8.39 -4.78
CA TYR A 162 -6.13 9.79 -4.66
C TYR A 162 -4.89 10.64 -4.41
N GLY A 163 -4.54 11.50 -5.36
CA GLY A 163 -3.43 12.45 -5.22
C GLY A 163 -2.06 11.75 -5.26
N CYS A 164 -1.43 11.71 -6.43
CA CYS A 164 -0.10 11.12 -6.56
C CYS A 164 0.76 11.74 -7.66
N MET A 165 2.09 11.62 -7.57
CA MET A 165 2.92 11.99 -8.73
C MET A 165 2.91 10.90 -9.80
N GLY A 166 3.07 9.63 -9.42
CA GLY A 166 3.07 8.51 -10.35
C GLY A 166 2.32 7.28 -9.86
N VAL A 167 1.51 6.67 -10.73
CA VAL A 167 0.89 5.35 -10.51
C VAL A 167 1.32 4.38 -11.60
N TRP A 168 1.76 3.20 -11.20
CA TRP A 168 2.10 2.08 -12.08
C TRP A 168 1.29 0.86 -11.67
N VAL A 169 0.42 0.39 -12.55
CA VAL A 169 -0.40 -0.81 -12.32
C VAL A 169 -0.15 -1.84 -13.40
N TYR A 170 0.17 -3.06 -12.98
CA TYR A 170 0.38 -4.21 -13.84
C TYR A 170 -0.63 -5.30 -13.49
N GLY A 171 -1.57 -5.59 -14.39
CA GLY A 171 -2.55 -6.66 -14.21
C GLY A 171 -3.59 -6.34 -13.14
N CYS A 172 -4.75 -5.83 -13.56
CA CYS A 172 -5.83 -5.53 -12.61
C CYS A 172 -7.23 -5.61 -13.20
N MET A 173 -8.26 -5.91 -12.39
CA MET A 173 -9.63 -5.80 -12.90
C MET A 173 -10.06 -4.33 -13.00
N GLY A 174 -9.81 -3.51 -11.98
CA GLY A 174 -10.17 -2.09 -11.99
C GLY A 174 -9.11 -1.16 -11.40
N VAL A 175 -8.90 -0.02 -12.05
CA VAL A 175 -8.06 1.08 -11.55
C VAL A 175 -8.85 2.37 -11.56
N TRP A 176 -8.81 3.07 -10.43
CA TRP A 176 -9.39 4.40 -10.26
C TRP A 176 -8.32 5.35 -9.75
N VAL A 177 -8.02 6.39 -10.52
CA VAL A 177 -7.05 7.41 -10.16
C VAL A 177 -7.69 8.79 -10.20
N TYR A 178 -7.56 9.52 -9.10
CA TYR A 178 -8.01 10.90 -8.96
C TYR A 178 -6.83 11.81 -8.68
N GLY A 179 -6.51 12.73 -9.59
CA GLY A 179 -5.47 13.73 -9.41
C GLY A 179 -4.07 13.13 -9.43
N CYS A 180 -3.41 13.13 -10.59
CA CYS A 180 -2.06 12.60 -10.71
C CYS A 180 -1.21 13.28 -11.79
N MET A 181 0.12 13.26 -11.68
CA MET A 181 0.96 13.70 -12.80
C MET A 181 1.01 12.62 -13.90
N GLY A 182 1.24 11.36 -13.53
CA GLY A 182 1.31 10.26 -14.50
C GLY A 182 0.64 8.97 -14.03
N VAL A 183 -0.10 8.33 -14.93
CA VAL A 183 -0.66 6.98 -14.74
C VAL A 183 -0.16 6.06 -15.84
N TRP A 184 0.34 4.90 -15.45
CA TRP A 184 0.76 3.82 -16.35
C TRP A 184 0.01 2.55 -15.96
N VAL A 185 -0.80 2.04 -16.89
CA VAL A 185 -1.55 0.79 -16.68
C VAL A 185 -1.23 -0.19 -17.78
N TYR A 186 -0.85 -1.41 -17.38
CA TYR A 186 -0.57 -2.52 -18.28
C TYR A 186 -1.51 -3.69 -17.96
N GLY A 187 -2.40 -4.03 -18.87
CA GLY A 187 -3.30 -5.17 -18.75
C GLY A 187 -4.39 -4.95 -17.70
N CYS A 188 -5.57 -4.50 -18.12
CA CYS A 188 -6.68 -4.27 -17.20
C CYS A 188 -8.06 -4.45 -17.81
N MET A 189 -9.09 -4.75 -17.00
CA MET A 189 -10.46 -4.70 -17.53
C MET A 189 -10.97 -3.26 -17.62
N GLY A 190 -10.81 -2.45 -16.57
CA GLY A 190 -11.26 -1.06 -16.56
C GLY A 190 -10.25 -0.10 -15.93
N VAL A 191 -10.07 1.06 -16.58
CA VAL A 191 -9.30 2.20 -16.05
C VAL A 191 -10.16 3.45 -16.05
N TRP A 192 -10.16 4.14 -14.92
CA TRP A 192 -10.83 5.42 -14.74
C TRP A 192 -9.84 6.43 -14.17
N VAL A 193 -9.60 7.50 -14.92
CA VAL A 193 -8.70 8.57 -14.51
C VAL A 193 -9.42 9.91 -14.53
N TYR A 194 -9.34 10.63 -13.43
CA TYR A 194 -9.89 11.98 -13.28
C TYR A 194 -8.78 12.95 -12.95
N GLY A 195 -8.50 13.91 -13.83
CA GLY A 195 -7.52 14.97 -13.61
C GLY A 195 -6.09 14.44 -13.61
N CYS A 196 -5.42 14.48 -14.76
CA CYS A 196 -4.04 14.01 -14.86
C CYS A 196 -3.22 14.76 -15.90
N MET A 197 -1.88 14.82 -15.77
CA MET A 197 -1.07 15.34 -16.88
C MET A 197 -0.92 14.29 -17.98
N GLY A 198 -0.61 13.04 -17.65
CA GLY A 198 -0.45 11.97 -18.63
C GLY A 198 -1.07 10.64 -18.20
N VAL A 199 -1.76 9.98 -19.12
CA VAL A 199 -2.23 8.60 -18.99
C VAL A 199 -1.66 7.74 -20.09
N TRP A 200 -1.08 6.60 -19.72
CA TRP A 200 -0.58 5.57 -20.61
C TRP A 200 -1.25 4.24 -20.28
N VAL A 201 -2.03 3.70 -21.22
CA VAL A 201 -2.72 2.42 -21.05
C VAL A 201 -2.33 1.47 -22.17
N TYR A 202 -1.90 0.27 -21.78
CA TYR A 202 -1.55 -0.82 -22.68
C TYR A 202 -2.43 -2.03 -22.39
N GLY A 203 -3.28 -2.42 -23.34
CA GLY A 203 -4.10 -3.61 -23.23
C GLY A 203 -5.22 -3.47 -22.19
N CYS A 204 -6.40 -3.03 -22.61
CA CYS A 204 -7.53 -2.85 -21.70
C CYS A 204 -8.90 -3.08 -22.35
N MET A 205 -9.89 -3.55 -21.60
CA MET A 205 -11.26 -3.59 -22.15
C MET A 205 -11.86 -2.17 -22.22
N GLY A 206 -11.75 -1.37 -21.16
CA GLY A 206 -12.28 0.00 -21.13
C GLY A 206 -11.35 1.00 -20.47
N VAL A 207 -11.24 2.19 -21.08
CA VAL A 207 -10.55 3.36 -20.51
C VAL A 207 -11.49 4.54 -20.49
N TRP A 208 -11.58 5.21 -19.35
CA TRP A 208 -12.32 6.45 -19.16
C TRP A 208 -11.38 7.51 -18.57
N VAL A 209 -11.18 8.60 -19.30
CA VAL A 209 -10.34 9.71 -18.87
C VAL A 209 -11.14 11.00 -18.88
N TYR A 210 -11.13 11.70 -17.76
CA TYR A 210 -11.76 13.00 -17.59
C TYR A 210 -10.72 14.05 -17.21
N GLY A 211 -10.48 15.02 -18.08
CA GLY A 211 -9.56 16.12 -17.82
C GLY A 211 -8.09 15.67 -17.81
N CYS A 212 -7.41 15.81 -18.94
CA CYS A 212 -6.00 15.42 -19.05
C CYS A 212 -5.20 16.28 -20.04
N MET A 213 -3.87 16.36 -19.89
CA MET A 213 -3.07 16.96 -20.96
C MET A 213 -2.83 15.95 -22.09
N GLY A 214 -2.44 14.71 -21.76
CA GLY A 214 -2.17 13.67 -22.75
C GLY A 214 -2.74 12.30 -22.37
N VAL A 215 -3.33 11.62 -23.35
CA VAL A 215 -3.76 10.22 -23.22
C VAL A 215 -3.13 9.39 -24.34
N TRP A 216 -2.52 8.27 -23.96
CA TRP A 216 -1.94 7.29 -24.87
C TRP A 216 -2.55 5.93 -24.57
N VAL A 217 -3.27 5.36 -25.54
CA VAL A 217 -3.89 4.04 -25.41
C VAL A 217 -3.42 3.14 -26.54
N TYR A 218 -2.93 1.96 -26.17
CA TYR A 218 -2.51 0.91 -27.09
C TYR A 218 -3.31 -0.36 -26.83
N GLY A 219 -4.11 -0.80 -27.80
CA GLY A 219 -4.85 -2.05 -27.73
C GLY A 219 -6.01 -1.99 -26.74
N CYS A 220 -7.20 -1.65 -27.20
CA CYS A 220 -8.36 -1.56 -26.32
C CYS A 220 -9.72 -1.86 -26.96
N MET A 221 -10.72 -2.32 -26.19
CA MET A 221 -12.07 -2.41 -26.75
C MET A 221 -12.75 -1.05 -26.80
N GLY A 222 -12.67 -0.24 -25.73
CA GLY A 222 -13.26 1.09 -25.68
C GLY A 222 -12.38 2.15 -25.01
N VAL A 223 -12.28 3.33 -25.61
CA VAL A 223 -11.75 4.55 -24.97
C VAL A 223 -12.80 5.63 -24.94
N TRP A 224 -12.95 6.28 -23.79
CA TRP A 224 -13.75 7.47 -23.60
C TRP A 224 -12.89 8.56 -22.98
N VAL A 225 -12.71 9.67 -23.69
CA VAL A 225 -11.93 10.82 -23.22
C VAL A 225 -12.79 12.07 -23.24
N TYR A 226 -12.85 12.76 -22.12
CA TYR A 226 -13.56 14.03 -21.94
C TYR A 226 -12.58 15.10 -21.50
N GLY A 227 -12.38 16.13 -22.34
CA GLY A 227 -11.50 17.26 -22.03
C GLY A 227 -10.03 16.87 -22.02
N CYS A 228 -9.35 17.02 -23.16
CA CYS A 228 -7.95 16.67 -23.31
C CYS A 228 -7.19 17.63 -24.22
N MET A 229 -5.88 17.84 -24.03
CA MET A 229 -5.11 18.53 -25.07
C MET A 229 -4.77 17.56 -26.21
N GLY A 230 -4.27 16.36 -25.89
CA GLY A 230 -3.91 15.36 -26.89
C GLY A 230 -4.39 13.95 -26.56
N VAL A 231 -4.92 13.24 -27.55
CA VAL A 231 -5.26 11.81 -27.48
C VAL A 231 -4.54 11.06 -28.58
N TRP A 232 -3.88 9.96 -28.22
CA TRP A 232 -3.22 9.03 -29.13
C TRP A 232 -3.78 7.64 -28.87
N VAL A 233 -4.44 7.06 -29.87
CA VAL A 233 -5.04 5.72 -29.76
C VAL A 233 -4.56 4.83 -30.91
N TYR A 234 -4.03 3.68 -30.55
CA TYR A 234 -3.57 2.65 -31.48
C TYR A 234 -4.32 1.34 -31.24
N GLY A 235 -5.07 0.89 -32.25
CA GLY A 235 -5.71 -0.41 -32.26
C GLY A 235 -6.85 -0.55 -31.23
N CYS A 236 -8.00 0.05 -31.50
CA CYS A 236 -9.18 -0.09 -30.64
C CYS A 236 -10.50 -0.32 -31.37
N MET A 237 -11.46 -1.02 -30.76
CA MET A 237 -12.77 -1.21 -31.39
C MET A 237 -13.58 0.10 -31.41
N GLY A 238 -13.62 0.84 -30.31
CA GLY A 238 -14.34 2.12 -30.21
C GLY A 238 -13.55 3.21 -29.48
N VAL A 239 -13.58 4.41 -30.02
CA VAL A 239 -12.97 5.62 -29.42
C VAL A 239 -13.99 6.74 -29.43
N TRP A 240 -14.19 7.36 -28.27
CA TRP A 240 -15.07 8.51 -28.09
C TRP A 240 -14.29 9.63 -27.42
N VAL A 241 -14.17 10.76 -28.10
CA VAL A 241 -13.45 11.94 -27.60
C VAL A 241 -14.37 13.15 -27.63
N TYR A 242 -14.51 13.82 -26.49
CA TYR A 242 -15.27 15.04 -26.33
C TYR A 242 -14.35 16.15 -25.83
N GLY A 243 -14.23 17.24 -26.60
CA GLY A 243 -13.41 18.39 -26.22
C GLY A 243 -11.92 18.08 -26.25
N CYS A 244 -11.29 18.25 -27.42
CA CYS A 244 -9.86 18.01 -27.59
C CYS A 244 -9.16 19.13 -28.37
N MET A 245 -7.84 19.29 -28.22
CA MET A 245 -7.06 20.07 -29.21
C MET A 245 -6.55 19.18 -30.34
N GLY A 246 -6.11 17.95 -30.05
CA GLY A 246 -5.63 17.02 -31.07
C GLY A 246 -5.96 15.56 -30.76
N VAL A 247 -6.36 14.81 -31.78
CA VAL A 247 -6.66 13.37 -31.71
C VAL A 247 -5.95 12.66 -32.87
N TRP A 248 -5.17 11.63 -32.52
CA TRP A 248 -4.47 10.76 -33.45
C TRP A 248 -4.94 9.33 -33.21
N VAL A 249 -5.63 8.76 -34.21
CA VAL A 249 -6.19 7.41 -34.10
C VAL A 249 -5.74 6.55 -35.26
N TYR A 250 -5.18 5.39 -34.95
CA TYR A 250 -4.70 4.43 -35.94
C TYR A 250 -5.29 3.05 -35.67
N GLY A 251 -5.84 2.42 -36.72
CA GLY A 251 -6.33 1.04 -36.64
C GLY A 251 -7.57 0.86 -35.75
N CYS A 252 -8.45 1.86 -35.69
CA CYS A 252 -9.71 1.76 -34.96
C CYS A 252 -10.90 1.44 -35.86
N MET A 253 -11.86 0.66 -35.35
CA MET A 253 -13.09 0.33 -36.10
C MET A 253 -14.12 1.48 -36.04
N GLY A 254 -14.27 2.12 -34.88
CA GLY A 254 -15.18 3.26 -34.68
C GLY A 254 -14.52 4.40 -33.92
N VAL A 255 -14.65 5.62 -34.44
CA VAL A 255 -14.09 6.84 -33.85
C VAL A 255 -15.13 7.94 -33.89
N TRP A 256 -15.43 8.52 -32.73
CA TRP A 256 -16.39 9.60 -32.56
C TRP A 256 -15.70 10.75 -31.84
N VAL A 257 -15.58 11.90 -32.52
CA VAL A 257 -14.86 13.06 -32.02
C VAL A 257 -15.79 14.27 -32.08
N TYR A 258 -16.03 14.90 -30.92
CA TYR A 258 -16.91 16.05 -30.78
C TYR A 258 -16.19 17.23 -30.12
N GLY A 259 -16.34 18.43 -30.71
CA GLY A 259 -15.85 19.66 -30.10
C GLY A 259 -14.32 19.78 -30.05
N CYS A 260 -13.61 19.31 -31.08
CA CYS A 260 -12.17 19.53 -31.17
C CYS A 260 -11.83 20.87 -31.83
N MET A 261 -10.83 21.56 -31.29
CA MET A 261 -10.37 22.88 -31.76
C MET A 261 -9.10 22.81 -32.63
N GLY A 262 -8.89 21.69 -33.34
CA GLY A 262 -7.74 21.46 -34.22
C GLY A 262 -8.12 21.48 -35.69
#